data_AF-A0A4R1HDK3-F1
#
_entry.id   AF-A0A4R1HDK3-F1
#
_cell.length_a   1.000
_cell.length_b   1.000
_cell.length_c   1.000
_cell.angle_alpha   90.00
_cell.angle_beta   90.00
_cell.angle_gamma   90.00
#
_symmetry.space_group_name_H-M   'P 1'
#
loop_
_entity.id
_entity.type
_entity.pdbx_description
1 polymer ?
#
loop_
_entity_poly.entity_id
_entity_poly.type
_entity_poly.pdbx_seq_one_letter_code
_entity_poly.pdbx_strand_id
1 'polypeptide(L)'
;MIAQPYQLYVERRDTVRNMARFYALSIEPTLFGEVCLTRRWGRIGARGQAKCHTFEREEEAVQLFLGLLRGKRKRGYHAISREPANRASTLASCALGDATGTLALKKDARMASAE
;
A
#
# COMPACT_ATOMS: atom_id res chain seq x y z
N MET A 1 1.56 -18.00 -22.33
CA MET A 1 0.25 -17.33 -22.08
C MET A 1 0.25 -16.89 -20.63
N ILE A 2 0.15 -15.59 -20.37
CA ILE A 2 0.31 -15.05 -19.01
C ILE A 2 -0.95 -15.38 -18.20
N ALA A 3 -0.84 -16.31 -17.25
CA ALA A 3 -1.96 -16.76 -16.42
C ALA A 3 -2.40 -15.71 -15.38
N GLN A 4 -1.62 -14.63 -15.20
CA GLN A 4 -1.88 -13.57 -14.23
C GLN A 4 -1.83 -12.21 -14.93
N PRO A 5 -2.87 -11.36 -14.79
CA PRO A 5 -2.82 -9.99 -15.28
C PRO A 5 -1.79 -9.20 -14.46
N TYR A 6 -0.75 -8.67 -15.10
CA TYR A 6 0.24 -7.79 -14.46
C TYR A 6 -0.35 -6.39 -14.25
N GLN A 7 -1.34 -6.27 -13.37
CA GLN A 7 -1.96 -4.99 -13.03
C GLN A 7 -1.71 -4.67 -11.56
N LEU A 8 -1.02 -3.56 -11.31
CA LEU A 8 -0.69 -3.12 -9.97
C LEU A 8 -1.02 -1.65 -9.78
N TYR A 9 -1.67 -1.37 -8.65
CA TYR A 9 -1.99 -0.03 -8.22
C TYR A 9 -1.31 0.25 -6.87
N VAL A 10 -0.51 1.32 -6.84
CA VAL A 10 0.19 1.77 -5.65
C VAL A 10 -0.13 3.23 -5.38
N GLU A 11 -0.26 3.56 -4.10
CA GLU A 11 -0.53 4.92 -3.66
C GLU A 11 0.52 5.42 -2.71
N ARG A 12 0.62 6.75 -2.64
CA ARG A 12 1.33 7.45 -1.58
C ARG A 12 0.39 8.51 -1.01
N ARG A 13 0.03 8.33 0.26
CA ARG A 13 -0.77 9.27 1.04
C ARG A 13 0.08 9.80 2.19
N ASP A 14 0.13 11.12 2.33
CA ASP A 14 0.77 11.82 3.42
C ASP A 14 -0.11 13.04 3.74
N THR A 15 -0.79 12.97 4.89
CA THR A 15 -1.78 13.97 5.33
C THR A 15 -1.10 15.27 5.75
N VAL A 16 0.07 15.17 6.38
CA VAL A 16 0.86 16.31 6.86
C VAL A 16 1.32 17.18 5.68
N ARG A 17 1.61 16.56 4.54
CA ARG A 17 2.06 17.25 3.31
C ARG A 17 0.98 17.43 2.26
N ASN A 18 -0.29 17.14 2.57
CA ASN A 18 -1.42 17.16 1.62
C ASN A 18 -1.08 16.46 0.28
N MET A 19 -0.46 15.29 0.37
CA MET A 19 0.07 14.54 -0.77
C MET A 19 -0.72 13.25 -0.93
N ALA A 20 -1.55 13.22 -1.97
CA ALA A 20 -2.36 12.08 -2.35
C ALA A 20 -2.09 11.74 -3.81
N ARG A 21 -1.13 10.85 -4.07
CA ARG A 21 -0.72 10.47 -5.44
C ARG A 21 -0.90 8.99 -5.67
N PHE A 22 -1.32 8.64 -6.89
CA PHE A 22 -1.40 7.26 -7.34
C PHE A 22 -0.38 6.97 -8.45
N TYR A 23 -0.04 5.70 -8.57
CA TYR A 23 0.73 5.15 -9.66
C TYR A 23 0.15 3.78 -10.02
N ALA A 24 -0.28 3.60 -11.26
CA ALA A 24 -0.79 2.34 -11.77
C ALA A 24 0.09 1.85 -12.90
N LEU A 25 0.33 0.54 -12.92
CA LEU A 25 1.08 -0.17 -13.94
C LEU A 25 0.22 -1.31 -14.46
N SER A 26 0.08 -1.45 -15.77
CA SER A 26 -0.50 -2.61 -16.43
C SER A 26 0.37 -3.07 -17.58
N ILE A 27 0.59 -4.38 -17.71
CA ILE A 27 1.18 -4.98 -18.91
C ILE A 27 0.05 -5.68 -19.65
N GLU A 28 -0.15 -5.31 -20.91
CA GLU A 28 -1.19 -5.85 -21.78
C GLU A 28 -0.55 -6.29 -23.10
N PRO A 29 -0.89 -7.49 -23.62
CA PRO A 29 -0.50 -7.86 -24.96
C PRO A 29 -1.25 -7.01 -25.99
N THR A 30 -0.58 -6.61 -27.06
CA THR A 30 -1.20 -5.90 -28.18
C THR A 30 -1.77 -6.90 -29.20
N LEU A 31 -2.67 -6.43 -30.06
CA LEU A 31 -3.24 -7.24 -31.14
C LEU A 31 -2.19 -7.71 -32.15
N PHE A 32 -1.03 -7.07 -32.18
CA PHE A 32 0.07 -7.38 -33.09
C PHE A 32 1.09 -8.36 -32.50
N GLY A 33 0.81 -8.92 -31.31
CA GLY A 33 1.71 -9.86 -30.63
C GLY A 33 2.85 -9.20 -29.87
N GLU A 34 2.87 -7.87 -29.80
CA GLU A 34 3.81 -7.12 -28.95
C GLU A 34 3.27 -7.01 -27.52
N VAL A 35 4.10 -6.49 -26.61
CA VAL A 35 3.72 -6.29 -25.21
C VAL A 35 3.77 -4.80 -24.87
N CYS A 36 2.68 -4.26 -24.35
CA CYS A 36 2.58 -2.85 -23.97
C CYS A 36 2.52 -2.69 -22.45
N LEU A 37 3.49 -1.99 -21.87
CA LEU A 37 3.45 -1.52 -20.49
C LEU A 37 2.79 -0.13 -20.45
N THR A 38 1.58 -0.07 -19.90
CA THR A 38 0.89 1.18 -19.61
C THR A 38 1.17 1.65 -18.19
N ARG A 39 1.58 2.91 -18.08
CA ARG A 39 1.90 3.59 -16.83
C ARG A 39 0.90 4.72 -16.66
N ARG A 40 0.20 4.79 -15.52
CA ARG A 40 -0.71 5.88 -15.19
C ARG A 40 -0.31 6.51 -13.87
N TRP A 41 -0.37 7.83 -13.76
CA TRP A 41 -0.02 8.53 -12.52
C TRP A 41 -0.76 9.84 -12.38
N GLY A 42 -0.97 10.27 -11.15
CA GLY A 42 -1.66 11.54 -10.90
C GLY A 42 -1.95 11.76 -9.43
N ARG A 43 -2.71 12.83 -9.16
CA ARG A 43 -3.33 13.04 -7.87
C ARG A 43 -4.56 12.13 -7.75
N ILE A 44 -4.79 11.56 -6.58
CA ILE A 44 -5.96 10.70 -6.34
C ILE A 44 -7.24 11.53 -6.54
N GLY A 45 -8.20 11.00 -7.30
CA GLY A 45 -9.43 11.72 -7.68
C GLY A 45 -9.33 12.57 -8.95
N ALA A 46 -8.17 12.65 -9.60
CA ALA A 46 -7.99 13.37 -10.86
C ALA A 46 -7.70 12.42 -12.04
N ARG A 47 -7.89 12.90 -13.27
CA ARG A 47 -7.62 12.13 -14.51
C ARG A 47 -6.17 11.64 -14.61
N GLY A 48 -5.22 12.44 -14.13
CA GLY A 48 -3.80 12.12 -14.17
C GLY A 48 -3.21 12.15 -15.59
N GLN A 49 -2.09 11.46 -15.75
CA GLN A 49 -1.36 11.27 -17.00
C GLN A 49 -1.15 9.77 -17.24
N ALA A 50 -0.95 9.41 -18.50
CA ALA A 50 -0.64 8.05 -18.90
C ALA A 50 0.50 8.05 -19.93
N LYS A 51 1.30 6.97 -19.93
CA LYS A 51 2.30 6.69 -20.95
C LYS A 51 2.38 5.19 -21.21
N CYS A 52 2.33 4.83 -22.48
CA CYS A 52 2.55 3.48 -22.97
C CYS A 52 4.02 3.30 -23.38
N HIS A 53 4.52 2.08 -23.19
CA HIS A 53 5.81 1.61 -23.68
C HIS A 53 5.59 0.26 -24.35
N THR A 54 5.88 0.19 -25.65
CA THR A 54 5.77 -1.05 -26.43
C THR A 54 7.11 -1.77 -26.41
N PHE A 55 7.05 -3.10 -26.30
CA PHE A 55 8.19 -4.01 -26.28
C PHE A 55 7.90 -5.20 -27.20
N GLU A 56 8.94 -5.68 -27.86
CA GLU A 56 8.86 -6.91 -28.67
C GLU A 56 8.80 -8.16 -27.78
N ARG A 57 9.46 -8.12 -26.62
CA ARG A 57 9.55 -9.25 -25.68
C ARG A 57 8.90 -8.93 -24.33
N GLU A 58 8.15 -9.90 -23.80
CA GLU A 58 7.49 -9.78 -22.48
C GLU A 58 8.50 -9.56 -21.34
N GLU A 59 9.66 -10.23 -21.40
CA GLU A 59 10.70 -10.13 -20.39
C GLU A 59 11.20 -8.69 -20.17
N GLU A 60 11.31 -7.90 -21.24
CA GLU A 60 11.72 -6.50 -21.16
C GLU A 60 10.65 -5.64 -20.47
N ALA A 61 9.39 -5.87 -20.81
CA ALA A 61 8.26 -5.21 -20.17
C ALA A 61 8.21 -5.52 -18.66
N VAL A 62 8.43 -6.79 -18.28
CA VAL A 62 8.46 -7.23 -16.89
C VAL A 62 9.66 -6.64 -16.13
N GLN A 63 10.85 -6.59 -16.75
CA GLN A 63 12.03 -5.97 -16.15
C GLN A 63 11.78 -4.49 -15.84
N LEU A 64 11.22 -3.75 -16.80
CA LEU A 64 10.88 -2.34 -16.59
C LEU A 64 9.79 -2.17 -15.52
N PHE A 65 8.75 -3.01 -15.55
CA PHE A 65 7.68 -3.02 -14.55
C PHE A 65 8.25 -3.17 -13.13
N LEU A 66 9.09 -4.19 -12.91
CA LEU A 66 9.70 -4.46 -11.61
C LEU A 66 10.68 -3.34 -11.20
N GLY A 67 11.44 -2.80 -12.13
CA GLY A 67 12.34 -1.66 -11.89
C GLY A 67 11.59 -0.42 -11.41
N LEU A 68 10.49 -0.08 -12.09
CA LEU A 68 9.60 1.02 -11.68
C LEU A 68 9.00 0.76 -10.30
N LEU A 69 8.53 -0.46 -10.05
CA LEU A 69 7.91 -0.83 -8.78
C LEU A 69 8.90 -0.66 -7.61
N ARG A 70 10.13 -1.16 -7.76
CA ARG A 70 11.20 -1.03 -6.76
C ARG A 70 11.52 0.44 -6.49
N GLY A 71 11.63 1.25 -7.54
CA GLY A 71 11.86 2.69 -7.41
C GLY A 71 10.73 3.43 -6.68
N LYS A 72 9.46 3.08 -6.96
CA LYS A 72 8.30 3.67 -6.29
C LYS A 72 8.18 3.21 -4.85
N ARG A 73 8.46 1.94 -4.55
CA ARG A 73 8.47 1.41 -3.17
C ARG A 73 9.50 2.16 -2.30
N LYS A 74 10.72 2.39 -2.81
CA LYS A 74 11.73 3.21 -2.12
C LYS A 74 11.27 4.64 -1.86
N ARG A 75 10.38 5.17 -2.69
CA ARG A 75 9.81 6.52 -2.56
C ARG A 75 8.58 6.59 -1.64
N GLY A 76 8.23 5.50 -0.96
CA GLY A 76 7.10 5.42 -0.03
C GLY A 76 5.75 5.23 -0.72
N TYR A 77 5.73 4.60 -1.90
CA TYR A 77 4.47 4.10 -2.48
C TYR A 77 4.19 2.70 -1.94
N HIS A 78 2.94 2.44 -1.61
CA HIS A 78 2.47 1.17 -1.05
C HIS A 78 1.38 0.58 -1.93
N ALA A 79 1.40 -0.75 -2.11
CA ALA A 79 0.33 -1.45 -2.80
C ALA A 79 -0.93 -1.42 -1.94
N ILE A 80 -2.07 -1.13 -2.57
CA ILE A 80 -3.36 -1.24 -1.91
C ILE A 80 -3.94 -2.59 -2.27
N SER A 81 -4.04 -3.47 -1.28
CA SER A 81 -4.95 -4.61 -1.36
C SER A 81 -6.37 -4.05 -1.33
N ARG A 82 -6.97 -3.85 -2.51
CA ARG A 82 -8.40 -3.58 -2.57
C ARG A 82 -9.08 -4.90 -2.25
N GLU A 83 -9.32 -5.17 -0.95
CA GLU A 83 -10.34 -6.14 -0.60
C GLU A 83 -11.64 -5.67 -1.28
N PRO A 84 -12.32 -6.54 -2.05
CA PRO A 84 -13.57 -6.15 -2.68
C PRO A 84 -14.53 -5.73 -1.57
N ALA A 85 -15.08 -4.53 -1.70
CA ALA A 85 -16.04 -3.94 -0.79
C ALA A 85 -17.40 -4.67 -0.84
N ASN A 86 -17.39 -5.97 -0.51
CA ASN A 86 -18.58 -6.78 -0.27
C ASN A 86 -18.32 -7.74 0.90
N ARG A 87 -18.19 -7.17 2.10
CA ARG A 87 -18.66 -7.77 3.35
C ARG A 87 -19.15 -6.64 4.26
N ALA A 88 -20.41 -6.25 4.06
CA ALA A 88 -21.13 -5.63 5.16
C ALA A 88 -21.33 -6.69 6.26
N SER A 89 -21.01 -6.30 7.50
CA SER A 89 -21.33 -6.92 8.80
C SER A 89 -20.76 -8.33 9.10
N THR A 90 -19.75 -8.40 9.97
CA THR A 90 -19.89 -8.94 11.35
C THR A 90 -18.70 -8.43 12.19
N LEU A 91 -19.01 -7.77 13.31
CA LEU A 91 -18.07 -7.21 14.29
C LEU A 91 -17.35 -8.32 15.09
N ALA A 92 -16.06 -8.12 15.39
CA ALA A 92 -15.37 -8.56 16.60
C ALA A 92 -13.93 -7.99 16.58
N SER A 93 -13.31 -7.44 17.62
CA SER A 93 -13.74 -7.02 18.95
C SER A 93 -12.57 -6.18 19.50
N CYS A 94 -12.80 -4.91 19.82
CA CYS A 94 -11.89 -4.12 20.65
C CYS A 94 -12.69 -3.62 21.86
N ALA A 95 -13.15 -4.54 22.72
CA ALA A 95 -13.62 -4.23 24.07
C ALA A 95 -13.91 -5.52 24.86
N LEU A 96 -12.88 -6.07 25.49
CA LEU A 96 -12.86 -6.93 26.69
C LEU A 96 -11.38 -6.80 27.12
N GLY A 97 -10.97 -6.22 28.25
CA GLY A 97 -11.62 -6.06 29.53
C GLY A 97 -10.77 -6.80 30.54
N ASP A 98 -9.64 -6.23 30.97
CA ASP A 98 -8.89 -6.75 32.13
C ASP A 98 -8.93 -5.74 33.26
N ALA A 99 -10.04 -5.77 33.98
CA ALA A 99 -10.10 -5.37 35.37
C ALA A 99 -9.52 -6.52 36.21
N THR A 100 -8.24 -6.42 36.58
CA THR A 100 -7.72 -7.16 37.74
C THR A 100 -7.36 -6.14 38.81
N GLY A 101 -8.36 -5.76 39.60
CA GLY A 101 -8.14 -5.20 40.92
C GLY A 101 -7.91 -6.36 41.91
N THR A 102 -6.68 -6.51 42.40
CA THR A 102 -6.46 -7.17 43.69
C THR A 102 -6.03 -6.09 44.68
N LEU A 103 -6.83 -5.97 45.75
CA LEU A 103 -6.64 -5.09 46.88
C LEU A 103 -5.38 -5.43 47.69
N ALA A 104 -4.86 -4.37 48.31
CA ALA A 104 -4.27 -4.33 49.64
C ALA A 104 -2.88 -4.97 49.85
N LEU A 105 -1.90 -4.11 50.14
CA LEU A 105 -1.31 -4.08 51.48
C LEU A 105 -0.62 -2.73 51.74
N LYS A 106 -1.11 -2.10 52.79
CA LYS A 106 -0.63 -0.89 53.46
C LYS A 106 0.65 -1.22 54.22
N LYS A 107 1.70 -0.39 54.11
CA LYS A 107 2.57 -0.06 55.24
C LYS A 107 3.48 1.13 54.97
N ASP A 108 3.48 2.00 55.96
CA ASP A 108 4.17 3.26 56.14
C ASP A 108 5.69 3.10 56.29
N ALA A 109 6.45 4.12 55.86
CA ALA A 109 7.67 4.67 56.51
C ALA A 109 8.29 5.71 55.55
N ARG A 110 8.21 7.02 55.82
CA ARG A 110 9.14 7.83 56.64
C ARG A 110 10.62 7.78 56.22
N MET A 111 11.11 8.98 55.88
CA MET A 111 12.40 9.58 56.26
C MET A 111 13.67 9.29 55.43
N ALA A 112 14.15 10.38 54.81
CA ALA A 112 15.46 11.01 55.05
C ALA A 112 16.69 10.66 54.18
N SER A 113 17.45 11.75 53.98
CA SER A 113 18.85 11.91 53.55
C SER A 113 19.13 11.77 52.05
N ALA A 114 19.56 12.82 51.35
CA ALA A 114 20.81 13.58 51.49
C ALA A 114 22.01 12.72 51.11
N GLU A 115 22.53 12.96 49.91
CA GLU A 115 23.93 13.29 49.61
C GLU A 115 24.00 13.93 48.21
#